data_AF-A0A0X1KNH9-F1
#
_entry.id   AF-A0A0X1KNH9-F1
#
_cell.length_a   1.000
_cell.length_b   1.000
_cell.length_c   1.000
_cell.angle_alpha   90.00
_cell.angle_beta   90.00
_cell.angle_gamma   90.00
#
_symmetry.space_group_name_H-M   'P 1'
#
loop_
_entity.id
_entity.type
_entity.pdbx_description
1 polymer ?
#
loop_
_entity_poly.entity_id
_entity_poly.type
_entity_poly.pdbx_seq_one_letter_code
_entity_poly.pdbx_strand_id
1 'polypeptide(L)'
;MNTTYWVILGLLLGAEYFAATQYESSLAFVELLQFIAIPIYIFLVSTVFFTEDKVLTFELVLFRKWSTVARGRLLSLLLSILPFMIFTVFLAGHYNRNDLIAPISVAILFYSSAVLISTTIGGGSRLYVLSMGLLFMLPFSSLVLIQNQANIGNPVQGFMGYLTYLFAPIYGSYAVSSGILLVNVDKANLGILLFSFLLGLGYLYIFERREVYP
;
A
#
# COMPACT_ATOMS: atom_id res chain seq x y z
N MET A 1 -19.62 -13.53 3.30
CA MET A 1 -18.73 -12.61 2.54
C MET A 1 -19.61 -11.62 1.80
N ASN A 2 -19.36 -10.33 2.02
CA ASN A 2 -20.32 -9.24 1.86
C ASN A 2 -20.41 -8.77 0.40
N THR A 3 -21.62 -8.68 -0.16
CA THR A 3 -21.89 -8.08 -1.48
C THR A 3 -21.25 -6.69 -1.62
N THR A 4 -21.16 -5.94 -0.53
CA THR A 4 -20.48 -4.64 -0.44
C THR A 4 -19.00 -4.67 -0.86
N TYR A 5 -18.24 -5.73 -0.53
CA TYR A 5 -16.83 -5.84 -0.91
C TYR A 5 -16.66 -5.90 -2.43
N TRP A 6 -17.44 -6.79 -3.07
CA TRP A 6 -17.40 -6.96 -4.52
C TRP A 6 -17.92 -5.73 -5.27
N VAL A 7 -18.91 -5.04 -4.70
CA VAL A 7 -19.40 -3.76 -5.25
C VAL A 7 -18.31 -2.70 -5.19
N ILE A 8 -17.65 -2.53 -4.04
CA ILE A 8 -16.58 -1.52 -3.94
C ILE A 8 -15.41 -1.88 -4.83
N LEU A 9 -15.00 -3.15 -4.89
CA LEU A 9 -13.97 -3.60 -5.83
C LEU A 9 -14.35 -3.28 -7.28
N GLY A 10 -15.58 -3.62 -7.70
CA GLY A 10 -16.07 -3.30 -9.04
C GLY A 10 -16.08 -1.80 -9.34
N LEU A 11 -16.46 -0.96 -8.36
CA LEU A 11 -16.41 0.50 -8.49
C LEU A 11 -14.97 1.02 -8.60
N LEU A 12 -14.03 0.50 -7.81
CA LEU A 12 -12.61 0.88 -7.86
C LEU A 12 -11.98 0.50 -9.20
N LEU A 13 -12.17 -0.74 -9.64
CA LEU A 13 -11.65 -1.20 -10.93
C LEU A 13 -12.31 -0.46 -12.11
N GLY A 14 -13.61 -0.16 -12.01
CA GLY A 14 -14.32 0.66 -12.98
C GLY A 14 -13.81 2.09 -13.04
N ALA A 15 -13.47 2.68 -11.89
CA ALA A 15 -12.88 4.02 -11.82
C ALA A 15 -11.45 4.05 -12.36
N GLU A 16 -10.62 3.02 -12.10
CA GLU A 16 -9.30 2.87 -12.72
C GLU A 16 -9.40 2.75 -14.24
N TYR A 17 -10.32 1.92 -14.74
CA TYR A 17 -10.56 1.76 -16.16
C TYR A 17 -11.06 3.06 -16.81
N PHE A 18 -12.00 3.75 -16.17
CA PHE A 18 -12.50 5.05 -16.65
C PHE A 18 -11.39 6.11 -16.65
N ALA A 19 -10.56 6.15 -15.61
CA ALA A 19 -9.41 7.04 -15.54
C ALA A 19 -8.41 6.78 -16.67
N ALA A 20 -8.09 5.51 -16.93
CA ALA A 20 -7.18 5.11 -17.99
C ALA A 20 -7.72 5.42 -19.40
N THR A 21 -9.04 5.33 -19.61
CA THR A 21 -9.67 5.53 -20.93
C THR A 21 -10.01 6.98 -21.25
N GLN A 22 -10.47 7.77 -20.27
CA GLN A 22 -10.98 9.12 -20.51
C GLN A 22 -9.97 10.22 -20.19
N TYR A 23 -9.01 9.95 -19.31
CA TYR A 23 -8.00 10.91 -18.91
C TYR A 23 -6.62 10.41 -19.38
N GLU A 24 -6.36 10.51 -20.68
CA GLU A 24 -5.04 10.23 -21.28
C GLU A 24 -3.91 11.02 -20.59
N SER A 25 -4.25 12.13 -19.92
CA SER A 25 -3.36 12.84 -19.00
C SER A 25 -2.94 11.92 -17.84
N SER A 26 -1.66 11.51 -17.85
CA SER A 26 -1.06 10.58 -16.89
C SER A 26 -1.29 10.93 -15.42
N LEU A 27 -1.48 12.21 -15.09
CA LEU A 27 -1.64 12.67 -13.72
C LEU A 27 -2.93 12.18 -13.04
N ALA A 28 -4.08 12.23 -13.72
CA ALA A 28 -5.36 11.83 -13.14
C ALA A 28 -5.40 10.33 -12.80
N PHE A 29 -4.83 9.50 -13.68
CA PHE A 29 -4.66 8.07 -13.44
C PHE A 29 -3.70 7.80 -12.27
N VAL A 30 -2.57 8.50 -12.21
CA VAL A 30 -1.60 8.41 -11.11
C VAL A 30 -2.21 8.80 -9.77
N GLU A 31 -2.95 9.92 -9.72
CA GLU A 31 -3.60 10.40 -8.50
C GLU A 31 -4.71 9.46 -8.03
N LEU A 32 -5.53 8.96 -8.95
CA LEU A 32 -6.57 7.98 -8.61
C LEU A 32 -5.96 6.70 -8.02
N LEU A 33 -4.90 6.17 -8.62
CA LEU A 33 -4.23 4.98 -8.09
C LEU A 33 -3.61 5.23 -6.71
N GLN A 34 -2.84 6.31 -6.59
CA GLN A 34 -2.04 6.61 -5.40
C GLN A 34 -2.88 7.00 -4.19
N PHE A 35 -3.98 7.73 -4.38
CA PHE A 35 -4.74 8.35 -3.29
C PHE A 35 -6.13 7.73 -3.06
N ILE A 36 -6.66 6.97 -4.03
CA ILE A 36 -8.00 6.39 -3.95
C ILE A 36 -7.94 4.87 -4.03
N ALA A 37 -7.56 4.32 -5.19
CA ALA A 37 -7.77 2.90 -5.45
C ALA A 37 -6.91 1.99 -4.58
N ILE A 38 -5.60 2.20 -4.52
CA ILE A 38 -4.70 1.38 -3.71
C ILE A 38 -5.00 1.55 -2.21
N PRO A 39 -5.08 2.77 -1.64
CA PRO A 39 -5.41 2.97 -0.24
C PRO A 39 -6.74 2.33 0.18
N ILE A 40 -7.82 2.55 -0.59
CA ILE A 40 -9.14 2.01 -0.25
C ILE A 40 -9.14 0.48 -0.36
N TYR A 41 -8.54 -0.06 -1.40
CA TYR A 41 -8.50 -1.51 -1.58
C TYR A 41 -7.74 -2.21 -0.45
N ILE A 42 -6.53 -1.72 -0.13
CA ILE A 42 -5.73 -2.27 0.96
C ILE A 42 -6.45 -2.09 2.29
N PHE A 43 -7.08 -0.95 2.52
CA PHE A 43 -7.89 -0.73 3.70
C PHE A 43 -9.01 -1.78 3.82
N LEU A 44 -9.79 -2.01 2.76
CA LEU A 44 -10.87 -2.99 2.75
C LEU A 44 -10.40 -4.42 3.03
N VAL A 45 -9.36 -4.86 2.33
CA VAL A 45 -8.75 -6.18 2.56
C VAL A 45 -8.25 -6.28 4.00
N SER A 46 -7.65 -5.20 4.51
CA SER A 46 -7.08 -5.19 5.85
C SER A 46 -8.09 -5.21 6.99
N THR A 47 -9.32 -4.73 6.75
CA THR A 47 -10.37 -4.68 7.79
C THR A 47 -10.68 -6.06 8.39
N VAL A 48 -10.49 -7.14 7.63
CA VAL A 48 -10.67 -8.51 8.12
C VAL A 48 -9.65 -8.85 9.21
N PHE A 49 -8.43 -8.31 9.10
CA PHE A 49 -7.38 -8.46 10.12
C PHE A 49 -7.53 -7.48 11.28
N PHE A 50 -8.41 -6.47 11.17
CA PHE A 50 -8.68 -5.50 12.23
C PHE A 50 -9.63 -6.04 13.30
N THR A 51 -9.98 -7.33 13.23
CA THR A 51 -11.03 -7.95 14.03
C THR A 51 -10.56 -8.40 15.42
N GLU A 52 -11.54 -8.32 16.33
CA GLU A 52 -11.50 -8.49 17.78
C GLU A 52 -10.70 -9.71 18.27
N ASP A 53 -10.19 -9.62 19.52
CA ASP A 53 -9.46 -10.69 20.22
C ASP A 53 -10.11 -12.08 20.09
N LYS A 54 -11.44 -12.15 19.88
CA LYS A 54 -12.19 -13.39 19.66
C LYS A 54 -11.80 -14.15 18.38
N VAL A 55 -11.57 -13.47 17.26
CA VAL A 55 -11.18 -14.13 15.99
C VAL A 55 -9.76 -14.65 16.09
N LEU A 56 -8.86 -13.84 16.66
CA LEU A 56 -7.48 -14.27 16.94
C LEU A 56 -7.46 -15.47 17.91
N THR A 57 -8.28 -15.43 18.97
CA THR A 57 -8.42 -16.54 19.91
C THR A 57 -8.90 -17.81 19.19
N PHE A 58 -9.91 -17.69 18.33
CA PHE A 58 -10.41 -18.82 17.55
C PHE A 58 -9.33 -19.42 16.63
N GLU A 59 -8.58 -18.59 15.91
CA GLU A 59 -7.49 -19.04 15.05
C GLU A 59 -6.37 -19.73 15.85
N LEU A 60 -6.02 -19.19 17.02
CA LEU A 60 -5.03 -19.80 17.90
C LEU A 60 -5.50 -21.14 18.48
N VAL A 61 -6.80 -21.28 18.81
CA VAL A 61 -7.39 -22.56 19.23
C VAL A 61 -7.35 -23.58 18.10
N LEU A 62 -7.64 -23.16 16.87
CA LEU A 62 -7.66 -24.04 15.69
C LEU A 62 -6.24 -24.51 15.30
N PHE A 63 -5.29 -23.59 15.19
CA PHE A 63 -3.95 -23.85 14.66
C PHE A 63 -2.91 -24.18 15.73
N ARG A 64 -3.20 -23.93 17.01
CA ARG A 64 -2.38 -24.21 18.21
C ARG A 64 -0.96 -23.62 18.21
N LYS A 65 -0.62 -22.78 17.24
CA LYS A 65 0.70 -22.16 17.07
C LYS A 65 0.56 -20.75 16.53
N TRP A 66 1.16 -19.78 17.21
CA TRP A 66 1.17 -18.37 16.82
C TRP A 66 1.82 -18.14 15.45
N SER A 67 2.93 -18.82 15.17
CA SER A 67 3.64 -18.72 13.89
C SER A 67 2.79 -19.19 12.71
N THR A 68 1.98 -20.25 12.87
CA THR A 68 1.07 -20.74 11.84
C THR A 68 -0.03 -19.72 11.52
N VAL A 69 -0.62 -19.09 12.55
CA VAL A 69 -1.62 -18.03 12.38
C VAL A 69 -1.02 -16.83 11.67
N ALA A 70 0.17 -16.37 12.09
CA ALA A 70 0.85 -15.23 11.48
C ALA A 70 1.12 -15.47 9.98
N ARG A 71 1.68 -16.62 9.63
CA ARG A 71 1.97 -17.01 8.25
C ARG A 71 0.68 -17.17 7.43
N GLY A 72 -0.37 -17.73 8.02
CA GLY A 72 -1.67 -17.88 7.38
C GLY A 72 -2.30 -16.52 7.04
N ARG A 73 -2.25 -15.55 7.95
CA ARG A 73 -2.72 -14.18 7.72
C ARG A 73 -1.90 -13.45 6.66
N LEU A 74 -0.58 -13.60 6.67
CA LEU A 74 0.31 -13.02 5.65
C LEU A 74 0.00 -13.61 4.25
N LEU A 75 -0.15 -14.94 4.16
CA LEU A 75 -0.53 -15.61 2.91
C LEU A 75 -1.92 -15.17 2.45
N SER A 76 -2.89 -15.07 3.37
CA SER A 76 -4.24 -14.60 3.08
C SER A 76 -4.25 -13.17 2.54
N LEU A 77 -3.46 -12.26 3.11
CA LEU A 77 -3.28 -10.90 2.60
C LEU A 77 -2.70 -10.92 1.18
N LEU A 78 -1.62 -11.68 0.95
CA LEU A 78 -0.99 -11.79 -0.37
C LEU A 78 -1.97 -12.32 -1.44
N LEU A 79 -2.73 -13.36 -1.13
CA LEU A 79 -3.74 -13.91 -2.03
C LEU A 79 -4.88 -12.92 -2.28
N SER A 80 -5.25 -12.12 -1.28
CA SER A 80 -6.30 -11.11 -1.39
C SER A 80 -5.85 -9.92 -2.25
N ILE A 81 -4.58 -9.53 -2.22
CA ILE A 81 -4.09 -8.39 -3.03
C ILE A 81 -3.78 -8.75 -4.49
N LEU A 82 -3.54 -10.02 -4.76
CA LEU A 82 -3.07 -10.50 -6.06
C LEU A 82 -4.03 -10.20 -7.23
N PRO A 83 -5.37 -10.40 -7.13
CA PRO A 83 -6.29 -10.08 -8.22
C PRO A 83 -6.27 -8.59 -8.59
N PHE A 84 -6.27 -7.71 -7.58
CA PHE A 84 -6.21 -6.27 -7.78
C PHE A 84 -4.87 -5.85 -8.41
N MET A 85 -3.75 -6.33 -7.86
CA MET A 85 -2.43 -6.05 -8.41
C MET A 85 -2.29 -6.49 -9.87
N ILE A 86 -2.76 -7.69 -10.22
CA ILE A 86 -2.72 -8.19 -11.61
C ILE A 86 -3.55 -7.29 -12.53
N PHE A 87 -4.77 -6.93 -12.11
CA PHE A 87 -5.65 -6.08 -12.90
C PHE A 87 -5.06 -4.69 -13.14
N THR A 88 -4.57 -4.03 -12.09
CA THR A 88 -4.01 -2.68 -12.18
C THR A 88 -2.71 -2.66 -13.01
N VAL A 89 -1.85 -3.66 -12.86
CA VAL A 89 -0.64 -3.82 -13.70
C VAL A 89 -1.01 -4.10 -15.15
N PHE A 90 -2.02 -4.94 -15.40
CA PHE A 90 -2.52 -5.22 -16.73
C PHE A 90 -3.07 -3.95 -17.40
N LEU A 91 -3.86 -3.15 -16.69
CA LEU A 91 -4.34 -1.86 -17.20
C LEU A 91 -3.16 -0.94 -17.54
N ALA A 92 -2.19 -0.78 -16.62
CA ALA A 92 -1.01 0.05 -16.88
C ALA A 92 -0.25 -0.40 -18.13
N GLY A 93 -0.04 -1.70 -18.32
CA GLY A 93 0.59 -2.26 -19.52
C GLY A 93 -0.25 -2.07 -20.79
N HIS A 94 -1.56 -2.29 -20.72
CA HIS A 94 -2.47 -2.16 -21.86
C HIS A 94 -2.52 -0.72 -22.40
N TYR A 95 -2.44 0.27 -21.52
CA TYR A 95 -2.42 1.70 -21.87
C TYR A 95 -1.00 2.29 -22.01
N ASN A 96 0.02 1.46 -22.27
CA ASN A 96 1.41 1.86 -22.53
C ASN A 96 2.08 2.66 -21.39
N ARG A 97 1.68 2.44 -20.13
CA ARG A 97 2.27 3.04 -18.92
C ARG A 97 3.20 2.06 -18.20
N ASN A 98 4.14 1.48 -18.96
CA ASN A 98 5.07 0.47 -18.43
C ASN A 98 5.99 1.02 -17.32
N ASP A 99 6.24 2.32 -17.33
CA ASP A 99 6.97 3.08 -16.31
C ASP A 99 6.30 3.05 -14.92
N LEU A 100 4.98 2.83 -14.86
CA LEU A 100 4.22 2.77 -13.61
C LEU A 100 4.07 1.35 -13.04
N ILE A 101 4.38 0.30 -13.80
CA ILE A 101 4.18 -1.10 -13.37
C ILE A 101 4.96 -1.43 -12.10
N ALA A 102 6.25 -1.07 -12.06
CA ALA A 102 7.10 -1.30 -10.90
C ALA A 102 6.65 -0.46 -9.68
N PRO A 103 6.44 0.87 -9.81
CA PRO A 103 5.88 1.69 -8.74
C PRO A 103 4.55 1.16 -8.17
N ILE A 104 3.61 0.74 -9.02
CA ILE A 104 2.31 0.20 -8.58
C ILE A 104 2.49 -1.06 -7.75
N SER A 105 3.25 -2.02 -8.27
CA SER A 105 3.46 -3.32 -7.60
C SER A 105 4.11 -3.13 -6.23
N VAL A 106 5.14 -2.28 -6.18
CA VAL A 106 5.89 -1.98 -4.97
C VAL A 106 5.06 -1.17 -3.96
N ALA A 107 4.21 -0.24 -4.43
CA ALA A 107 3.27 0.49 -3.58
C ALA A 107 2.27 -0.45 -2.89
N ILE A 108 1.66 -1.36 -3.66
CA ILE A 108 0.69 -2.32 -3.13
C ILE A 108 1.34 -3.19 -2.05
N LEU A 109 2.55 -3.72 -2.32
CA LEU A 109 3.29 -4.50 -1.34
C LEU A 109 3.65 -3.69 -0.09
N PHE A 110 4.13 -2.46 -0.26
CA PHE A 110 4.52 -1.60 0.86
C PHE A 110 3.36 -1.27 1.78
N TYR A 111 2.26 -0.74 1.23
CA TYR A 111 1.10 -0.38 2.03
C TYR A 111 0.47 -1.61 2.69
N SER A 112 0.44 -2.75 1.99
CA SER A 112 -0.07 -4.00 2.56
C SER A 112 0.78 -4.48 3.74
N SER A 113 2.10 -4.49 3.59
CA SER A 113 3.02 -4.85 4.68
C SER A 113 2.96 -3.85 5.85
N ALA A 114 2.85 -2.55 5.56
CA ALA A 114 2.76 -1.49 6.57
C ALA A 114 1.47 -1.61 7.40
N VAL A 115 0.34 -1.90 6.74
CA VAL A 115 -0.92 -2.15 7.44
C VAL A 115 -0.84 -3.46 8.22
N LEU A 116 -0.27 -4.52 7.66
CA LEU A 116 -0.12 -5.80 8.36
C LEU A 116 0.70 -5.66 9.65
N ILE A 117 1.87 -5.00 9.62
CA ILE A 117 2.66 -4.79 10.83
C ILE A 117 1.93 -3.91 11.85
N SER A 118 1.10 -2.94 11.40
CA SER A 118 0.34 -2.09 12.32
C SER A 118 -0.66 -2.88 13.18
N THR A 119 -1.15 -4.03 12.68
CA THR A 119 -2.03 -4.95 13.46
C THR A 119 -1.35 -5.47 14.73
N THR A 120 -0.01 -5.47 14.78
CA THR A 120 0.76 -5.90 15.95
C THR A 120 0.84 -4.84 17.06
N ILE A 121 0.37 -3.62 16.83
CA ILE A 121 0.47 -2.51 17.79
C ILE A 121 -0.80 -2.40 18.69
N GLY A 122 -1.89 -3.09 18.32
CA GLY A 122 -3.11 -3.19 19.12
C GLY A 122 -4.37 -3.28 18.28
N GLY A 123 -5.49 -3.68 18.89
CA GLY A 123 -6.80 -3.78 18.22
C GLY A 123 -7.63 -2.49 18.27
N GLY A 124 -8.70 -2.48 17.48
CA GLY A 124 -9.74 -1.43 17.55
C GLY A 124 -9.34 -0.10 16.91
N SER A 125 -9.70 1.01 17.57
CA SER A 125 -9.58 2.37 17.02
C SER A 125 -8.14 2.81 16.72
N ARG A 126 -7.15 2.31 17.47
CA ARG A 126 -5.72 2.63 17.24
C ARG A 126 -5.24 2.12 15.88
N LEU A 127 -5.64 0.91 15.53
CA LEU A 127 -5.29 0.29 14.25
C LEU A 127 -5.92 1.01 13.07
N TYR A 128 -7.18 1.46 13.24
CA TYR A 128 -7.86 2.29 12.25
C TYR A 128 -7.11 3.60 12.01
N VAL A 129 -6.74 4.32 13.08
CA VAL A 129 -6.00 5.58 12.99
C VAL A 129 -4.64 5.39 12.34
N LEU A 130 -3.89 4.35 12.73
CA LEU A 130 -2.58 4.05 12.14
C LEU A 130 -2.69 3.70 10.65
N SER A 131 -3.67 2.86 10.29
CA SER A 131 -3.89 2.46 8.89
C SER A 131 -4.33 3.64 8.04
N MET A 132 -5.23 4.48 8.53
CA MET A 132 -5.63 5.71 7.82
C MET A 132 -4.47 6.70 7.68
N GLY A 133 -3.64 6.84 8.72
CA GLY A 133 -2.44 7.66 8.67
C GLY A 133 -1.43 7.19 7.61
N LEU A 134 -1.15 5.89 7.59
CA LEU A 134 -0.22 5.28 6.64
C LEU A 134 -0.72 5.32 5.19
N LEU A 135 -2.01 5.03 4.98
CA LEU A 135 -2.59 4.87 3.64
C LEU A 135 -3.00 6.19 2.99
N PHE A 136 -3.37 7.21 3.77
CA PHE A 136 -3.86 8.48 3.24
C PHE A 136 -2.98 9.65 3.65
N MET A 137 -2.76 9.86 4.96
CA MET A 137 -2.11 11.08 5.44
C MET A 137 -0.66 11.20 4.96
N LEU A 138 0.11 10.10 4.99
CA LEU A 138 1.50 10.11 4.52
C LEU A 138 1.61 10.39 3.02
N PRO A 139 0.91 9.68 2.12
CA PRO A 139 0.91 10.02 0.69
C PRO A 139 0.50 11.47 0.43
N PHE A 140 -0.57 11.96 1.07
CA PHE A 140 -1.02 13.36 0.90
C PHE A 140 0.02 14.36 1.39
N SER A 141 0.71 14.08 2.49
CA SER A 141 1.78 14.96 2.98
C SER A 141 2.95 15.04 1.99
N SER A 142 3.30 13.92 1.35
CA SER A 142 4.29 13.87 0.28
C SER A 142 3.87 14.65 -0.96
N LEU A 143 2.59 14.54 -1.35
CA LEU A 143 2.03 15.33 -2.45
C LEU A 143 2.17 16.83 -2.20
N VAL A 144 1.74 17.30 -1.03
CA VAL A 144 1.83 18.71 -0.65
C VAL A 144 3.28 19.19 -0.66
N LEU A 145 4.21 18.37 -0.18
CA LEU A 145 5.63 18.70 -0.22
C LEU A 145 6.16 18.81 -1.65
N ILE A 146 5.83 17.87 -2.54
CA ILE A 146 6.24 17.91 -3.96
C ILE A 146 5.67 19.15 -4.64
N GLN A 147 4.38 19.44 -4.45
CA GLN A 147 3.71 20.59 -5.04
C GLN A 147 4.29 21.91 -4.55
N ASN A 148 4.55 22.04 -3.24
CA ASN A 148 5.17 23.25 -2.68
C ASN A 148 6.57 23.48 -3.27
N GLN A 149 7.35 22.43 -3.45
CA GLN A 149 8.70 22.52 -3.99
C GLN A 149 8.69 22.84 -5.50
N ALA A 150 7.73 22.26 -6.23
CA ALA A 150 7.45 22.62 -7.63
C ALA A 150 7.11 24.12 -7.78
N ASN A 151 6.26 24.66 -6.90
CA ASN A 151 5.87 26.07 -6.92
C ASN A 151 7.03 27.03 -6.64
N ILE A 152 8.00 26.60 -5.84
CA ILE A 152 9.21 27.39 -5.49
C ILE A 152 10.31 27.19 -6.55
N GLY A 153 10.15 26.23 -7.48
CA GLY A 153 11.14 25.91 -8.51
C GLY A 153 12.35 25.13 -8.00
N ASN A 154 12.29 24.62 -6.77
CA ASN A 154 13.37 23.85 -6.16
C ASN A 154 13.01 22.35 -6.16
N PRO A 155 13.84 21.48 -6.75
CA PRO A 155 13.55 20.05 -6.71
C PRO A 155 13.82 19.45 -5.33
N VAL A 156 13.04 18.43 -4.97
CA VAL A 156 13.25 17.64 -3.75
C VAL A 156 14.38 16.65 -3.99
N GLN A 157 15.43 16.69 -3.15
CA GLN A 157 16.64 15.88 -3.34
C GLN A 157 17.08 15.14 -2.07
N GLY A 158 18.05 14.24 -2.24
CA GLY A 158 18.71 13.55 -1.13
C GLY A 158 17.74 12.68 -0.34
N PHE A 159 17.97 12.58 0.97
CA PHE A 159 17.17 11.74 1.87
C PHE A 159 15.67 12.06 1.84
N MET A 160 15.32 13.35 1.79
CA MET A 160 13.92 13.77 1.74
C MET A 160 13.24 13.31 0.46
N GLY A 161 13.96 13.29 -0.66
CA GLY A 161 13.44 12.75 -1.92
C GLY A 161 13.09 11.26 -1.82
N TYR A 162 13.98 10.46 -1.23
CA TYR A 162 13.74 9.02 -1.02
C TYR A 162 12.58 8.76 -0.05
N LEU A 163 12.44 9.54 1.02
CA LEU A 163 11.29 9.45 1.94
C LEU A 163 9.97 9.81 1.24
N THR A 164 9.99 10.88 0.44
CA THR A 164 8.81 11.33 -0.31
C THR A 164 8.38 10.24 -1.30
N TYR A 165 9.34 9.63 -2.00
CA TYR A 165 9.09 8.51 -2.91
C TYR A 165 8.58 7.26 -2.18
N LEU A 166 9.13 6.93 -1.00
CA LEU A 166 8.66 5.80 -0.16
C LEU A 166 7.18 5.94 0.20
N PHE A 167 6.73 7.14 0.55
CA PHE A 167 5.35 7.37 0.99
C PHE A 167 4.36 7.61 -0.15
N ALA A 168 4.81 7.98 -1.35
CA ALA A 168 3.97 8.17 -2.52
C ALA A 168 4.68 7.71 -3.80
N PRO A 169 4.93 6.40 -3.97
CA PRO A 169 5.79 5.88 -5.04
C PRO A 169 5.27 6.11 -6.46
N ILE A 170 3.96 6.03 -6.68
CA ILE A 170 3.37 6.22 -8.03
C ILE A 170 3.44 7.68 -8.41
N TYR A 171 3.00 8.57 -7.52
CA TYR A 171 3.10 10.02 -7.74
C TYR A 171 4.56 10.49 -7.77
N GLY A 172 5.42 9.88 -6.95
CA GLY A 172 6.86 10.12 -6.93
C GLY A 172 7.52 9.77 -8.26
N SER A 173 7.16 8.64 -8.88
CA SER A 173 7.66 8.26 -10.21
C SER A 173 7.27 9.30 -11.27
N TYR A 174 6.01 9.76 -11.24
CA TYR A 174 5.58 10.87 -12.07
C TYR A 174 6.40 12.15 -11.79
N ALA A 175 6.56 12.53 -10.53
CA ALA A 175 7.31 13.72 -10.11
C ALA A 175 8.79 13.68 -10.56
N VAL A 176 9.42 12.50 -10.60
CA VAL A 176 10.77 12.31 -11.13
C VAL A 176 10.81 12.59 -12.64
N SER A 177 9.85 12.09 -13.40
CA SER A 177 9.80 12.33 -14.85
C SER A 177 9.62 13.82 -15.20
N SER A 178 8.91 14.58 -14.36
CA SER A 178 8.78 16.04 -14.45
C SER A 178 9.95 16.83 -13.85
N GLY A 179 10.99 16.18 -13.31
CA GLY A 179 12.18 16.82 -12.75
C GLY A 179 12.00 17.50 -11.38
N ILE A 180 10.84 17.35 -10.75
CA ILE A 180 10.52 17.93 -9.44
C ILE A 180 11.16 17.10 -8.31
N LEU A 181 11.28 15.79 -8.51
CA LEU A 181 11.88 14.86 -7.56
C LEU A 181 13.18 14.28 -8.15
N LEU A 182 14.32 14.49 -7.48
CA LEU A 182 15.62 13.99 -7.96
C LEU A 182 16.03 12.74 -7.20
N VAL A 183 15.47 11.61 -7.63
CA VAL A 183 15.70 10.29 -7.05
C VAL A 183 15.92 9.27 -8.16
N ASN A 184 16.80 8.30 -7.93
CA ASN A 184 16.92 7.16 -8.84
C ASN A 184 15.75 6.18 -8.58
N VAL A 185 14.82 6.10 -9.53
CA VAL A 185 13.57 5.31 -9.45
C VAL A 185 13.86 3.83 -9.19
N ASP A 186 14.83 3.23 -9.88
CA ASP A 186 15.16 1.80 -9.72
C ASP A 186 15.66 1.49 -8.31
N LYS A 187 16.59 2.29 -7.79
CA LYS A 187 17.09 2.15 -6.42
C LYS A 187 16.01 2.40 -5.38
N ALA A 188 15.12 3.36 -5.62
CA ALA A 188 14.02 3.66 -4.73
C ALA A 188 13.01 2.50 -4.68
N ASN A 189 12.62 1.95 -5.84
CA ASN A 189 11.73 0.79 -5.93
C ASN A 189 12.34 -0.45 -5.25
N LEU A 190 13.64 -0.72 -5.46
CA LEU A 190 14.35 -1.80 -4.74
C LEU A 190 14.35 -1.56 -3.23
N GLY A 191 14.59 -0.31 -2.80
CA GLY A 191 14.56 0.07 -1.39
C GLY A 191 13.19 -0.16 -0.75
N ILE A 192 12.11 0.24 -1.42
CA ILE A 192 10.75 -0.01 -0.93
C ILE A 192 10.46 -1.50 -0.89
N LEU A 193 10.82 -2.28 -1.93
CA LEU A 193 10.60 -3.72 -1.94
C LEU A 193 11.31 -4.42 -0.78
N LEU A 194 12.57 -4.06 -0.51
CA LEU A 194 13.32 -4.54 0.65
C LEU A 194 12.65 -4.13 1.95
N PHE A 195 12.19 -2.88 2.05
CA PHE A 195 11.50 -2.39 3.25
C PHE A 195 10.19 -3.13 3.49
N SER A 196 9.38 -3.37 2.47
CA SER A 196 8.15 -4.17 2.53
C SER A 196 8.41 -5.60 3.01
N PHE A 197 9.53 -6.20 2.58
CA PHE A 197 9.95 -7.52 3.04
C PHE A 197 10.38 -7.50 4.51
N LEU A 198 11.17 -6.50 4.92
CA LEU A 198 11.57 -6.31 6.32
C LEU A 198 10.38 -6.07 7.24
N LEU A 199 9.35 -5.34 6.79
CA LEU A 199 8.11 -5.16 7.54
C LEU A 199 7.35 -6.50 7.69
N GLY A 200 7.33 -7.33 6.65
CA GLY A 200 6.75 -8.67 6.72
C GLY A 200 7.48 -9.59 7.71
N LEU A 201 8.82 -9.57 7.70
CA LEU A 201 9.63 -10.29 8.70
C LEU A 201 9.43 -9.74 10.11
N GLY A 202 9.36 -8.42 10.26
CA GLY A 202 9.09 -7.75 11.53
C GLY A 202 7.72 -8.15 12.10
N TYR A 203 6.69 -8.22 11.26
CA TYR A 203 5.39 -8.74 11.64
C TYR A 203 5.48 -10.17 12.20
N LEU A 204 6.13 -11.09 11.48
CA LEU A 204 6.30 -12.47 11.95
C LEU A 204 7.03 -12.53 13.29
N TYR A 205 8.14 -11.78 13.42
CA TYR A 205 8.96 -11.75 14.63
C TYR A 205 8.20 -11.21 15.85
N ILE A 206 7.48 -10.09 15.70
CA ILE A 206 6.69 -9.49 16.79
C ILE A 206 5.55 -10.43 17.20
N PHE A 207 4.89 -11.04 16.22
CA PHE A 207 3.77 -11.95 16.47
C PHE A 207 4.21 -13.24 17.16
N GLU A 208 5.37 -13.79 16.79
CA GLU A 208 5.97 -14.94 17.48
C GLU A 208 6.38 -14.59 18.92
N ARG A 209 6.90 -13.38 19.18
CA ARG A 209 7.26 -12.99 20.57
C ARG A 209 6.06 -12.80 21.51
N ARG A 210 4.87 -12.53 20.98
CA ARG A 210 3.63 -12.52 21.79
C ARG A 210 3.27 -13.89 22.37
N GLU A 211 3.85 -14.98 21.85
CA GLU A 211 3.74 -16.32 22.45
C GLU A 211 4.31 -16.38 23.88
N VAL A 212 5.28 -15.52 24.21
CA VAL A 212 6.08 -15.62 25.45
C VAL A 212 5.48 -14.82 26.62
N TYR A 213 4.59 -13.86 26.35
CA TYR A 213 3.96 -13.01 27.37
C TYR A 213 2.43 -13.04 27.22
N PRO A 214 1.72 -13.85 28.04
CA PRO A 214 0.25 -13.91 28.05
C PRO A 214 -0.40 -12.64 28.62
#